data_AF-A0A2U1DFQ5-F1
#
_entry.id   AF-A0A2U1DFQ5-F1
#
_cell.length_a   1.000
_cell.length_b   1.000
_cell.length_c   1.000
_cell.angle_alpha   90.00
_cell.angle_beta   90.00
_cell.angle_gamma   90.00
#
_symmetry.space_group_name_H-M   'P 1'
#
loop_
_entity.id
_entity.type
_entity.pdbx_description
1 polymer ?
#
loop_
_entity_poly.entity_id
_entity_poly.type
_entity_poly.pdbx_seq_one_letter_code
_entity_poly.pdbx_strand_id
1 'polypeptide(L)'
;GKDGRDGKDATSTTPRRPPMAWALDTSTTPWSLYFDNGCTLQLPSYPNNVALYGYGMYSNPGSLANYPLYQNIIGTANGAITVQKWKDVAFEPWAYWADDTTVLNPINDATKLDFSNAQFKENGGSYHSRQKNVIRVMYELGIWDLATIKNLGAKEK
;
A
#
# COMPACT_ATOMS: atom_id res chain seq x y z
N GLY A 1 39.54 6.26 37.29
CA GLY A 1 39.83 7.05 36.08
C GLY A 1 39.59 6.17 34.88
N LYS A 2 38.69 6.62 33.98
CA LYS A 2 38.41 6.15 32.62
C LYS A 2 38.15 4.66 32.41
N ASP A 3 36.88 4.27 32.53
CA ASP A 3 36.33 3.16 31.75
C ASP A 3 35.62 3.76 30.54
N GLY A 4 36.32 3.75 29.40
CA GLY A 4 35.78 4.14 28.11
C GLY A 4 34.65 3.20 27.71
N ARG A 5 33.42 3.71 27.79
CA ARG A 5 32.32 3.17 26.98
C ARG A 5 32.34 3.94 25.68
N ASP A 6 33.05 3.37 24.70
CA ASP A 6 32.86 3.67 23.29
C ASP A 6 31.42 3.30 22.94
N GLY A 7 30.52 4.26 23.12
CA GLY A 7 29.16 4.23 22.62
C GLY A 7 29.20 4.26 21.11
N LYS A 8 29.48 3.10 20.49
CA LYS A 8 28.99 2.84 19.14
C LYS A 8 27.47 2.91 19.24
N ASP A 9 26.90 4.03 18.84
CA ASP A 9 25.52 4.12 18.41
C ASP A 9 25.33 3.10 17.29
N ALA A 10 24.99 1.87 17.70
CA ALA A 10 24.49 0.87 16.79
C ALA A 10 23.16 1.42 16.30
N THR A 11 23.18 2.06 15.14
CA THR A 11 22.00 2.28 14.31
C THR A 11 21.49 0.90 13.88
N SER A 12 20.92 0.16 14.83
CA SER A 12 20.07 -0.98 14.57
C SER A 12 18.79 -0.39 13.99
N THR A 13 18.82 -0.09 12.68
CA THR A 13 17.61 0.20 11.94
C THR A 13 16.83 -1.10 11.91
N THR A 14 15.94 -1.28 12.87
CA THR A 14 15.02 -2.42 12.89
C THR A 14 14.37 -2.51 11.51
N PRO A 15 14.46 -3.66 10.81
CA PRO A 15 13.89 -3.78 9.47
C PRO A 15 12.41 -3.37 9.51
N ARG A 16 12.03 -2.42 8.64
CA ARG A 16 10.63 -2.00 8.51
C ARG A 16 9.81 -3.17 7.99
N ARG A 17 8.63 -3.39 8.60
CA ARG A 17 7.72 -4.50 8.32
C ARG A 17 6.46 -3.98 7.60
N PRO A 18 5.63 -4.87 7.01
CA PRO A 18 4.28 -4.49 6.57
C PRO A 18 3.51 -3.73 7.67
N PRO A 19 2.63 -2.79 7.32
CA PRO A 19 1.91 -1.98 8.29
C PRO A 19 0.82 -2.81 9.01
N MET A 20 0.62 -2.54 10.30
CA MET A 20 -0.44 -3.17 11.12
C MET A 20 -1.51 -2.17 11.55
N ALA A 21 -1.19 -0.88 11.56
CA ALA A 21 -2.10 0.20 11.93
C ALA A 21 -1.95 1.42 11.02
N TRP A 22 -2.93 2.31 11.08
CA TRP A 22 -2.93 3.56 10.34
C TRP A 22 -3.56 4.70 11.16
N ALA A 23 -3.22 5.93 10.81
CA ALA A 23 -3.85 7.15 11.30
C ALA A 23 -4.16 8.07 10.12
N LEU A 24 -5.33 8.72 10.14
CA LEU A 24 -5.70 9.75 9.18
C LEU A 24 -5.36 11.13 9.72
N ASP A 25 -4.61 11.89 8.93
CA ASP A 25 -4.38 13.31 9.13
C ASP A 25 -5.16 14.12 8.10
N THR A 26 -6.07 14.94 8.61
CA THR A 26 -6.96 15.82 7.82
C THR A 26 -6.44 17.25 7.71
N SER A 27 -5.28 17.56 8.31
CA SER A 27 -4.66 18.89 8.27
C SER A 27 -3.84 19.16 7.00
N THR A 28 -3.54 18.12 6.22
CA THR A 28 -2.79 18.19 4.95
C THR A 28 -3.71 18.25 3.73
N THR A 29 -3.20 18.63 2.56
CA THR A 29 -3.93 18.50 1.28
C THR A 29 -2.97 17.96 0.22
N PRO A 30 -3.22 16.75 -0.34
CA PRO A 30 -4.28 15.82 0.04
C PRO A 30 -4.15 15.34 1.50
N TRP A 31 -5.23 14.84 2.09
CA TRP A 31 -5.20 14.15 3.39
C TRP A 31 -4.15 13.01 3.36
N SER A 32 -3.61 12.68 4.53
CA SER A 32 -2.53 11.70 4.66
C SER A 32 -2.94 10.52 5.52
N LEU A 33 -2.68 9.31 5.02
CA LEU A 33 -2.77 8.07 5.81
C LEU A 33 -1.37 7.69 6.27
N TYR A 34 -1.08 7.89 7.54
CA TYR A 34 0.17 7.45 8.16
C TYR A 34 0.07 6.01 8.58
N PHE A 35 1.07 5.20 8.24
CA PHE A 35 1.18 3.83 8.70
C PHE A 35 2.24 3.69 9.79
N ASP A 36 2.06 2.72 10.68
CA ASP A 36 2.99 2.41 11.76
C ASP A 36 4.37 1.87 11.30
N ASN A 37 4.49 1.50 10.02
CA ASN A 37 5.77 1.18 9.39
C ASN A 37 6.53 2.42 8.86
N GLY A 38 6.03 3.62 9.13
CA GLY A 38 6.64 4.89 8.73
C GLY A 38 6.37 5.31 7.29
N CYS A 39 5.58 4.55 6.52
CA CYS A 39 5.10 4.97 5.22
C CYS A 39 3.91 5.94 5.35
N THR A 40 3.66 6.73 4.31
CA THR A 40 2.45 7.56 4.20
C THR A 40 1.80 7.34 2.84
N LEU A 41 0.48 7.17 2.79
CA LEU A 41 -0.28 7.15 1.54
C LEU A 41 -1.02 8.47 1.36
N GLN A 42 -0.92 9.02 0.15
CA GLN A 42 -1.67 10.19 -0.30
C GLN A 42 -2.44 9.87 -1.58
N LEU A 43 -3.61 10.49 -1.73
CA LEU A 43 -4.52 10.32 -2.86
C LEU A 43 -4.76 11.68 -3.55
N PRO A 44 -3.82 12.21 -4.35
CA PRO A 44 -3.93 13.56 -4.93
C PRO A 44 -5.19 13.76 -5.79
N SER A 45 -5.61 12.76 -6.56
CA SER A 45 -6.88 12.78 -7.30
C SER A 45 -8.13 12.85 -6.43
N TYR A 46 -8.02 12.60 -5.12
CA TYR A 46 -9.15 12.50 -4.18
C TYR A 46 -8.87 13.23 -2.86
N PRO A 47 -8.42 14.49 -2.86
CA PRO A 47 -7.63 15.06 -1.78
C PRO A 47 -8.30 15.04 -0.41
N ASN A 48 -9.63 15.18 -0.35
CA ASN A 48 -10.41 15.21 0.89
C ASN A 48 -11.60 14.23 0.83
N ASN A 49 -11.49 13.14 0.06
CA ASN A 49 -12.61 12.22 -0.13
C ASN A 49 -12.86 11.36 1.13
N VAL A 50 -13.88 11.73 1.89
CA VAL A 50 -14.23 11.08 3.16
C VAL A 50 -14.38 9.56 3.05
N ALA A 51 -14.90 9.04 1.94
CA ALA A 51 -15.14 7.62 1.76
C ALA A 51 -13.84 6.83 1.49
N LEU A 52 -12.95 7.37 0.64
CA LEU A 52 -11.69 6.70 0.32
C LEU A 52 -10.71 6.68 1.51
N TYR A 53 -10.73 7.74 2.32
CA TYR A 53 -9.95 7.86 3.56
C TYR A 53 -10.66 7.21 4.78
N GLY A 54 -11.94 6.85 4.66
CA GLY A 54 -12.76 6.21 5.70
C GLY A 54 -13.05 7.09 6.91
N TYR A 55 -13.07 8.41 6.73
CA TYR A 55 -13.43 9.35 7.79
C TYR A 55 -14.89 9.16 8.21
N GLY A 56 -15.10 8.80 9.49
CA GLY A 56 -16.43 8.52 10.04
C GLY A 56 -17.04 7.19 9.60
N MET A 57 -16.25 6.28 9.02
CA MET A 57 -16.73 4.98 8.53
C MET A 57 -16.19 3.82 9.35
N TYR A 58 -17.01 2.78 9.54
CA TYR A 58 -16.54 1.48 10.03
C TYR A 58 -15.99 0.65 8.87
N SER A 59 -14.85 -0.01 9.07
CA SER A 59 -14.23 -0.91 8.10
C SER A 59 -13.96 -2.28 8.71
N ASN A 60 -14.24 -3.34 7.97
CA ASN A 60 -13.85 -4.70 8.32
C ASN A 60 -12.59 -5.09 7.51
N PRO A 61 -11.38 -5.09 8.09
CA PRO A 61 -10.13 -5.36 7.37
C PRO A 61 -10.06 -6.79 6.78
N GLY A 62 -10.99 -7.69 7.11
CA GLY A 62 -11.06 -9.02 6.48
C GLY A 62 -11.82 -9.05 5.14
N SER A 63 -12.54 -7.99 4.78
CA SER A 63 -13.36 -7.95 3.57
C SER A 63 -12.77 -6.99 2.55
N LEU A 64 -12.45 -7.51 1.36
CA LEU A 64 -12.03 -6.65 0.26
C LEU A 64 -13.21 -5.79 -0.18
N ALA A 65 -12.97 -4.51 -0.41
CA ALA A 65 -14.00 -3.56 -0.81
C ALA A 65 -13.43 -2.45 -1.71
N ASN A 66 -14.29 -1.62 -2.29
CA ASN A 66 -13.84 -0.49 -3.12
C ASN A 66 -13.22 0.65 -2.28
N TYR A 67 -13.68 0.82 -1.05
CA TYR A 67 -13.22 1.84 -0.10
C TYR A 67 -13.72 1.50 1.32
N PRO A 68 -13.08 2.05 2.38
CA PRO A 68 -11.86 2.87 2.34
C PRO A 68 -10.62 2.08 1.93
N LEU A 69 -9.62 2.75 1.34
CA LEU A 69 -8.46 2.08 0.74
C LEU A 69 -7.55 1.44 1.80
N TYR A 70 -7.42 2.06 2.98
CA TYR A 70 -6.59 1.54 4.07
C TYR A 70 -7.03 0.13 4.51
N GLN A 71 -8.32 -0.21 4.41
CA GLN A 71 -8.79 -1.52 4.90
C GLN A 71 -8.23 -2.65 4.03
N ASN A 72 -8.12 -2.42 2.72
CA ASN A 72 -7.56 -3.38 1.78
C ASN A 72 -6.05 -3.52 2.03
N ILE A 73 -5.38 -2.43 2.38
CA ILE A 73 -3.96 -2.40 2.76
C ILE A 73 -3.73 -3.22 4.03
N ILE A 74 -4.41 -2.89 5.13
CA ILE A 74 -4.25 -3.59 6.42
C ILE A 74 -4.69 -5.06 6.30
N GLY A 75 -5.78 -5.34 5.61
CA GLY A 75 -6.23 -6.70 5.37
C GLY A 75 -5.28 -7.53 4.51
N THR A 76 -4.60 -6.90 3.54
CA THR A 76 -3.55 -7.60 2.78
C THR A 76 -2.31 -7.81 3.64
N ALA A 77 -1.91 -6.81 4.42
CA ALA A 77 -0.74 -6.87 5.30
C ALA A 77 -0.86 -7.94 6.40
N ASN A 78 -2.05 -8.11 6.98
CA ASN A 78 -2.30 -9.11 8.03
C ASN A 78 -2.67 -10.51 7.50
N GLY A 79 -2.75 -10.68 6.17
CA GLY A 79 -3.04 -11.95 5.51
C GLY A 79 -4.52 -12.32 5.35
N ALA A 80 -5.47 -11.49 5.82
CA ALA A 80 -6.90 -11.74 5.64
C ALA A 80 -7.38 -11.54 4.19
N ILE A 81 -6.67 -10.71 3.42
CA ILE A 81 -6.87 -10.51 1.98
C ILE A 81 -5.63 -11.06 1.25
N THR A 82 -5.76 -12.27 0.72
CA THR A 82 -4.68 -12.91 -0.06
C THR A 82 -4.64 -12.39 -1.50
N VAL A 83 -3.51 -12.62 -2.19
CA VAL A 83 -3.41 -12.38 -3.64
C VAL A 83 -4.50 -13.13 -4.40
N GLN A 84 -4.83 -14.36 -3.98
CA GLN A 84 -5.92 -15.13 -4.59
C GLN A 84 -7.27 -14.44 -4.43
N LYS A 85 -7.56 -13.86 -3.26
CA LYS A 85 -8.78 -13.06 -3.05
C LYS A 85 -8.85 -11.84 -3.96
N TRP A 86 -7.73 -11.16 -4.21
CA TRP A 86 -7.66 -10.07 -5.20
C TRP A 86 -7.94 -10.55 -6.64
N LYS A 87 -7.59 -11.79 -6.98
CA LYS A 87 -7.87 -12.39 -8.30
C LYS A 87 -9.33 -12.83 -8.46
N ASP A 88 -9.94 -13.34 -7.39
CA ASP A 88 -11.26 -13.98 -7.42
C ASP A 88 -12.44 -13.01 -7.28
N VAL A 89 -12.18 -11.72 -7.02
CA VAL A 89 -13.25 -10.74 -6.83
C VAL A 89 -14.17 -10.60 -8.04
N ALA A 90 -15.47 -10.49 -7.75
CA ALA A 90 -16.53 -10.29 -8.73
C ALA A 90 -16.79 -8.81 -9.05
N PHE A 91 -16.05 -7.89 -8.43
CA PHE A 91 -16.15 -6.45 -8.61
C PHE A 91 -14.74 -5.84 -8.83
N GLU A 92 -14.65 -4.53 -8.99
CA GLU A 92 -13.41 -3.80 -9.33
C GLU A 92 -12.81 -3.04 -8.13
N PRO A 93 -12.18 -3.70 -7.13
CA PRO A 93 -11.60 -3.03 -5.94
C PRO A 93 -10.46 -2.06 -6.25
N TRP A 94 -9.92 -2.11 -7.47
CA TRP A 94 -8.92 -1.18 -8.00
C TRP A 94 -9.54 0.12 -8.53
N ALA A 95 -10.87 0.26 -8.54
CA ALA A 95 -11.58 1.39 -9.15
C ALA A 95 -11.06 2.76 -8.69
N TYR A 96 -10.66 2.92 -7.43
CA TYR A 96 -10.20 4.22 -6.89
C TYR A 96 -8.69 4.34 -6.71
N TRP A 97 -7.90 3.43 -7.26
CA TRP A 97 -6.44 3.47 -7.19
C TRP A 97 -5.89 4.27 -8.38
N ALA A 98 -6.01 5.60 -8.30
CA ALA A 98 -5.57 6.50 -9.36
C ALA A 98 -4.05 6.44 -9.60
N ASP A 99 -3.61 6.77 -10.82
CA ASP A 99 -2.19 6.70 -11.23
C ASP A 99 -1.27 7.61 -10.38
N ASP A 100 -1.81 8.67 -9.78
CA ASP A 100 -1.11 9.61 -8.91
C ASP A 100 -1.11 9.22 -7.42
N THR A 101 -1.70 8.06 -7.06
CA THR A 101 -1.68 7.53 -5.70
C THR A 101 -0.22 7.39 -5.26
N THR A 102 0.18 8.03 -4.16
CA THR A 102 1.61 8.15 -3.83
C THR A 102 1.90 7.56 -2.46
N VAL A 103 2.95 6.73 -2.38
CA VAL A 103 3.53 6.27 -1.12
C VAL A 103 4.79 7.07 -0.84
N LEU A 104 4.77 7.82 0.26
CA LEU A 104 5.95 8.52 0.76
C LEU A 104 6.72 7.61 1.72
N ASN A 105 8.05 7.75 1.70
CA ASN A 105 8.97 6.92 2.49
C ASN A 105 8.74 5.40 2.30
N PRO A 106 8.68 4.88 1.06
CA PRO A 106 8.35 3.48 0.81
C PRO A 106 9.39 2.54 1.42
N ILE A 107 8.97 1.33 1.82
CA ILE A 107 9.86 0.24 2.25
C ILE A 107 10.64 -0.30 1.05
N ASN A 108 9.94 -0.61 -0.04
CA ASN A 108 10.55 -1.11 -1.26
C ASN A 108 10.58 -0.03 -2.34
N ASP A 109 11.69 0.08 -3.06
CA ASP A 109 11.88 1.01 -4.16
C ASP A 109 11.24 0.49 -5.46
N ALA A 110 10.12 1.08 -5.85
CA ALA A 110 9.42 0.76 -7.10
C ALA A 110 9.98 1.47 -8.34
N THR A 111 10.94 2.41 -8.19
CA THR A 111 11.37 3.27 -9.31
C THR A 111 12.07 2.51 -10.43
N LYS A 112 12.67 1.36 -10.12
CA LYS A 112 13.38 0.46 -11.06
C LYS A 112 12.48 -0.61 -11.69
N LEU A 113 11.19 -0.61 -11.38
CA LEU A 113 10.24 -1.62 -11.83
C LEU A 113 9.20 -1.02 -12.78
N ASP A 114 8.81 -1.80 -13.77
CA ASP A 114 7.67 -1.53 -14.65
C ASP A 114 6.48 -2.39 -14.22
N PHE A 115 5.35 -1.72 -13.96
CA PHE A 115 4.07 -2.33 -13.59
C PHE A 115 3.04 -2.24 -14.73
N SER A 116 3.42 -1.82 -15.94
CA SER A 116 2.52 -1.63 -17.08
C SER A 116 1.67 -2.86 -17.41
N ASN A 117 2.22 -4.06 -17.18
CA ASN A 117 1.55 -5.35 -17.39
C ASN A 117 1.10 -6.02 -16.07
N ALA A 118 1.23 -5.34 -14.93
CA ALA A 118 0.91 -5.91 -13.64
C ALA A 118 -0.61 -5.91 -13.41
N GLN A 119 -1.19 -7.08 -13.20
CA GLN A 119 -2.64 -7.25 -13.07
C GLN A 119 -3.01 -8.47 -12.22
N PHE A 120 -4.18 -8.41 -11.58
CA PHE A 120 -4.80 -9.59 -10.94
C PHE A 120 -5.65 -10.37 -11.94
N LYS A 121 -6.35 -9.66 -12.84
CA LYS A 121 -7.26 -10.22 -13.86
C LYS A 121 -7.02 -9.55 -15.21
N GLU A 122 -6.99 -10.36 -16.27
CA GLU A 122 -6.92 -9.89 -17.67
C GLU A 122 -8.14 -9.04 -18.03
N ASN A 123 -9.35 -9.48 -17.66
CA ASN A 123 -10.58 -8.74 -17.88
C ASN A 123 -11.00 -8.01 -16.59
N GLY A 124 -10.22 -6.96 -16.26
CA GLY A 124 -10.35 -6.19 -15.02
C GLY A 124 -11.47 -5.13 -15.02
N GLY A 125 -12.36 -5.14 -16.02
CA GLY A 125 -13.44 -4.17 -16.14
C GLY A 125 -12.99 -2.76 -16.55
N SER A 126 -13.80 -1.75 -16.22
CA SER A 126 -13.61 -0.37 -16.69
C SER A 126 -12.35 0.29 -16.12
N TYR A 127 -11.91 -0.16 -14.95
CA TYR A 127 -10.75 0.37 -14.23
C TYR A 127 -9.54 -0.58 -14.31
N HIS A 128 -9.52 -1.49 -15.29
CA HIS A 128 -8.48 -2.49 -15.47
C HIS A 128 -7.04 -1.93 -15.32
N SER A 129 -6.76 -0.77 -15.91
CA SER A 129 -5.44 -0.13 -15.87
C SER A 129 -4.99 0.32 -14.47
N ARG A 130 -5.89 0.38 -13.47
CA ARG A 130 -5.59 0.76 -12.09
C ARG A 130 -5.11 -0.40 -11.22
N GLN A 131 -5.21 -1.65 -11.70
CA GLN A 131 -4.70 -2.82 -10.99
C GLN A 131 -3.20 -2.69 -10.66
N LYS A 132 -2.42 -2.16 -11.61
CA LYS A 132 -0.99 -1.87 -11.44
C LYS A 132 -0.69 -1.01 -10.21
N ASN A 133 -1.59 -0.08 -9.87
CA ASN A 133 -1.39 0.86 -8.76
C ASN A 133 -1.58 0.18 -7.41
N VAL A 134 -2.55 -0.74 -7.30
CA VAL A 134 -2.69 -1.59 -6.11
C VAL A 134 -1.40 -2.39 -5.90
N ILE A 135 -0.91 -3.04 -6.96
CA ILE A 135 0.28 -3.90 -6.90
C ILE A 135 1.52 -3.12 -6.50
N ARG A 136 1.73 -1.94 -7.13
CA ARG A 136 2.82 -1.03 -6.78
C ARG A 136 2.73 -0.59 -5.31
N VAL A 137 1.57 -0.12 -4.85
CA VAL A 137 1.42 0.38 -3.47
C VAL A 137 1.65 -0.73 -2.44
N MET A 138 1.11 -1.94 -2.65
CA MET A 138 1.36 -3.06 -1.73
C MET A 138 2.85 -3.42 -1.66
N TYR A 139 3.56 -3.38 -2.79
CA TYR A 139 5.01 -3.56 -2.83
C TYR A 139 5.75 -2.44 -2.09
N GLU A 140 5.45 -1.18 -2.38
CA GLU A 140 6.07 -0.01 -1.74
C GLU A 140 5.86 0.00 -0.22
N LEU A 141 4.70 -0.46 0.26
CA LEU A 141 4.39 -0.61 1.69
C LEU A 141 5.06 -1.84 2.34
N GLY A 142 5.83 -2.62 1.58
CA GLY A 142 6.53 -3.81 2.07
C GLY A 142 5.65 -5.04 2.27
N ILE A 143 4.39 -5.00 1.81
CA ILE A 143 3.41 -6.08 2.00
C ILE A 143 3.69 -7.26 1.05
N TRP A 144 3.97 -6.96 -0.21
CA TRP A 144 4.37 -7.95 -1.21
C TRP A 144 5.85 -7.83 -1.51
N ASP A 145 6.49 -8.97 -1.75
CA ASP A 145 7.87 -9.05 -2.18
C ASP A 145 8.00 -8.98 -3.71
N LEU A 146 9.25 -8.91 -4.20
CA LEU A 146 9.55 -8.82 -5.63
C LEU A 146 9.02 -10.03 -6.40
N ALA A 147 9.12 -11.24 -5.82
CA ALA A 147 8.65 -12.46 -6.46
C ALA A 147 7.13 -12.44 -6.68
N THR A 148 6.38 -11.99 -5.68
CA THR A 148 4.92 -11.86 -5.75
C THR A 148 4.51 -10.91 -6.86
N ILE A 149 5.11 -9.71 -6.95
CA ILE A 149 4.73 -8.75 -7.98
C ILE A 149 5.19 -9.16 -9.38
N LYS A 150 6.32 -9.87 -9.51
CA LYS A 150 6.75 -10.45 -10.79
C LYS A 150 5.76 -11.50 -11.30
N ASN A 151 5.23 -12.33 -10.40
CA ASN A 151 4.16 -13.29 -10.72
C ASN A 151 2.84 -12.61 -11.10
N LEU A 152 2.67 -11.33 -10.78
CA LEU A 152 1.52 -10.52 -11.19
C LEU A 152 1.78 -9.71 -12.46
N GLY A 153 2.99 -9.77 -13.04
CA GLY A 153 3.33 -9.13 -14.32
C GLY A 153 4.28 -7.93 -14.21
N ALA A 154 4.73 -7.55 -13.02
CA ALA A 154 5.77 -6.53 -12.86
C ALA A 154 7.14 -7.04 -13.37
N LYS A 155 7.98 -6.13 -13.88
CA LYS A 155 9.31 -6.46 -14.43
C LYS A 155 10.33 -5.41 -14.01
N GLU A 156 11.61 -5.75 -14.11
CA GLU A 156 12.69 -4.75 -14.02
C GLU A 156 12.71 -3.90 -15.29
N LYS A 157 13.08 -2.62 -15.15
CA LYS A 157 13.25 -1.69 -16.27
C LYS A 157 14.58 -1.89 -17.00
#